data_AF-A0A4V0K4L4-F1
#
_entry.id   AF-A0A4V0K4L4-F1
#
_cell.length_a   1.000
_cell.length_b   1.000
_cell.length_c   1.000
_cell.angle_alpha   90.00
_cell.angle_beta   90.00
_cell.angle_gamma   90.00
#
_symmetry.space_group_name_H-M   'P 1'
#
loop_
_entity.id
_entity.type
_entity.pdbx_description
1 polymer ?
#
loop_
_entity_poly.entity_id
_entity_poly.type
_entity_poly.pdbx_seq_one_letter_code
_entity_poly.pdbx_strand_id
1 'polypeptide(L)'
;MNPKLIQISLSLLLMCLCKAHSNEKKNINGVIITKSNRLLSELENDKAGVEAHDDQAGYEGQSNYEVLVRDKNGNPVDKNNLKNNIKIAFIDLDGTLLDDRYKLSKLNLESLAKAHNRGIKIVFATGRPPYSVSYTIGKNVKQNNLSLMPGIYLDGSIAYGPNGERIIDNYIDEKLLMDIFNFSKEKNILRCVYWYRLENMHMLEMDEYSDEDLNILPIVPNIINEEILKNTKIYKILISVNEQSLSSVLKMYQDKFSDRIYIGKRSKTYVELFHHNANKFEGVKEICKHFDISLNDALAIGDATNDREMLQGVGTSIAVQNASSKIKRCAKYVGPSNNDDAVHHILRTFCDI
;
A
#
# COMPACT_ATOMS: atom_id res chain seq x y z
N MET A 1 12.36 -42.13 15.36
CA MET A 1 11.59 -41.10 14.61
C MET A 1 10.78 -41.83 13.54
N ASN A 2 9.45 -41.76 13.63
CA ASN A 2 8.51 -42.61 12.91
C ASN A 2 8.02 -41.91 11.62
N PRO A 3 8.16 -42.51 10.42
CA PRO A 3 7.91 -41.82 9.13
C PRO A 3 6.43 -41.71 8.73
N LYS A 4 5.49 -41.78 9.69
CA LYS A 4 4.04 -41.69 9.44
C LYS A 4 3.40 -40.32 9.66
N LEU A 5 4.18 -39.25 9.88
CA LEU A 5 3.67 -37.90 10.16
C LEU A 5 3.75 -36.90 8.99
N ILE A 6 4.19 -37.33 7.80
CA ILE A 6 4.34 -36.43 6.63
C ILE A 6 3.19 -36.60 5.60
N GLN A 7 2.25 -37.52 5.81
CA GLN A 7 1.21 -37.83 4.82
C GLN A 7 -0.21 -37.34 5.16
N ILE A 8 -0.36 -36.45 6.16
CA ILE A 8 -1.66 -35.86 6.54
C ILE A 8 -1.79 -34.39 6.11
N SER A 9 -0.70 -33.72 5.72
CA SER A 9 -0.73 -32.30 5.32
C SER A 9 -1.02 -32.06 3.83
N LEU A 10 -1.12 -33.10 3.00
CA LEU A 10 -1.43 -32.95 1.56
C LEU A 10 -2.89 -33.30 1.20
N SER A 11 -3.59 -34.06 2.04
CA SER A 11 -4.98 -34.47 1.81
C SER A 11 -6.03 -33.43 2.25
N LEU A 12 -5.69 -32.53 3.19
CA LEU A 12 -6.58 -31.41 3.56
C LEU A 12 -6.52 -30.25 2.55
N LEU A 13 -5.42 -30.08 1.81
CA LEU A 13 -5.30 -29.00 0.82
C LEU A 13 -6.04 -29.30 -0.49
N LEU A 14 -6.28 -30.59 -0.79
CA LEU A 14 -6.98 -31.02 -2.02
C LEU A 14 -8.51 -31.07 -1.86
N MET A 15 -9.04 -31.14 -0.62
CA MET A 15 -10.50 -31.14 -0.38
C MET A 15 -11.15 -29.75 -0.44
N CYS A 16 -10.38 -28.67 -0.41
CA CYS A 16 -10.90 -27.30 -0.61
C CYS A 16 -11.08 -26.90 -2.08
N LEU A 17 -10.49 -27.65 -3.03
CA LEU A 17 -10.60 -27.35 -4.48
C LEU A 17 -11.70 -28.15 -5.20
N CYS A 18 -12.29 -29.16 -4.58
CA CYS A 18 -13.34 -29.99 -5.20
C CYS A 18 -14.78 -29.66 -4.75
N LYS A 19 -15.01 -28.65 -3.89
CA LYS A 19 -16.36 -28.24 -3.47
C LYS A 19 -17.01 -27.14 -4.34
N ALA A 20 -16.37 -26.75 -5.44
CA ALA A 20 -16.92 -25.75 -6.38
C ALA A 20 -17.75 -26.34 -7.54
N HIS A 21 -17.92 -27.66 -7.61
CA HIS A 21 -18.75 -28.31 -8.64
C HIS A 21 -19.63 -29.40 -8.02
N SER A 22 -20.78 -28.99 -7.48
CA SER A 22 -21.99 -29.80 -7.32
C SER A 22 -23.01 -29.00 -6.52
N ASN A 23 -24.01 -28.44 -7.18
CA ASN A 23 -25.41 -28.62 -6.79
C ASN A 23 -26.34 -27.98 -7.81
N GLU A 24 -26.94 -28.85 -8.62
CA GLU A 24 -28.16 -28.56 -9.36
C GLU A 24 -29.34 -28.37 -8.39
N LYS A 25 -30.15 -27.35 -8.72
CA LYS A 25 -31.61 -27.26 -8.65
C LYS A 25 -32.34 -27.97 -7.49
N LYS A 26 -32.94 -27.15 -6.62
CA LYS A 26 -34.37 -27.24 -6.30
C LYS A 26 -34.98 -25.83 -6.21
N ASN A 27 -35.97 -25.59 -7.06
CA ASN A 27 -36.85 -24.42 -7.09
C ASN A 27 -37.62 -24.26 -5.76
N ILE A 28 -38.02 -23.03 -5.43
CA ILE A 28 -39.43 -22.58 -5.29
C ILE A 28 -39.46 -21.08 -4.90
N ASN A 29 -40.30 -20.31 -5.63
CA ASN A 29 -40.78 -18.93 -5.42
C ASN A 29 -39.74 -17.79 -5.52
N GLY A 30 -39.82 -16.82 -6.43
CA GLY A 30 -40.94 -16.29 -7.20
C GLY A 30 -40.99 -14.78 -7.03
N VAL A 31 -40.16 -14.02 -7.77
CA VAL A 31 -40.36 -12.58 -8.02
C VAL A 31 -39.89 -12.28 -9.44
N ILE A 32 -40.83 -11.76 -10.23
CA ILE A 32 -40.67 -11.33 -11.61
C ILE A 32 -39.95 -9.98 -11.61
N ILE A 33 -38.78 -9.89 -12.25
CA ILE A 33 -38.23 -8.60 -12.71
C ILE A 33 -37.78 -8.79 -14.16
N THR A 34 -38.52 -8.15 -15.05
CA THR A 34 -38.34 -8.07 -16.49
C THR A 34 -37.04 -7.36 -16.85
N LYS A 35 -36.14 -8.06 -17.56
CA LYS A 35 -35.01 -7.45 -18.29
C LYS A 35 -35.47 -7.07 -19.69
N SER A 36 -35.42 -5.78 -20.03
CA SER A 36 -35.56 -5.30 -21.40
C SER A 36 -34.19 -5.31 -22.09
N ASN A 37 -34.05 -6.19 -23.09
CA ASN A 37 -33.07 -6.08 -24.17
C ASN A 37 -33.72 -5.30 -25.33
N ARG A 38 -33.01 -4.31 -25.88
CA ARG A 38 -33.32 -3.68 -27.18
C ARG A 38 -31.97 -3.36 -27.83
N LEU A 39 -31.49 -4.29 -28.67
CA LEU A 39 -31.57 -4.32 -30.13
C LEU A 39 -30.54 -3.42 -30.82
N LEU A 40 -29.59 -4.12 -31.44
CA LEU A 40 -28.78 -3.70 -32.59
C LEU A 40 -29.69 -3.32 -33.77
N SER A 41 -29.31 -2.28 -34.51
CA SER A 41 -29.65 -2.13 -35.91
C SER A 41 -28.47 -1.48 -36.63
N GLU A 42 -27.89 -2.25 -37.56
CA GLU A 42 -27.01 -1.80 -38.63
C GLU A 42 -27.75 -0.84 -39.58
N LEU A 43 -27.01 0.06 -40.21
CA LEU A 43 -27.29 0.56 -41.56
C LEU A 43 -25.98 1.10 -42.16
N GLU A 44 -25.65 0.56 -43.33
CA GLU A 44 -24.45 0.78 -44.15
C GLU A 44 -24.51 2.04 -45.05
N ASN A 45 -23.35 2.33 -45.67
CA ASN A 45 -23.07 3.12 -46.89
C ASN A 45 -22.90 4.65 -46.70
N ASP A 46 -21.91 5.34 -47.30
CA ASP A 46 -21.32 5.17 -48.63
C ASP A 46 -19.84 5.64 -48.71
N LYS A 47 -19.05 4.81 -49.42
CA LYS A 47 -18.05 5.03 -50.48
C LYS A 47 -16.99 6.15 -50.49
N ALA A 48 -15.83 5.68 -51.00
CA ALA A 48 -14.77 6.32 -51.79
C ALA A 48 -13.77 7.19 -51.00
N GLY A 49 -12.45 6.95 -51.01
CA GLY A 49 -11.57 6.37 -52.01
C GLY A 49 -10.52 7.42 -52.38
N VAL A 50 -9.23 7.08 -52.26
CA VAL A 50 -8.08 7.49 -53.13
C VAL A 50 -6.77 7.20 -52.38
N GLU A 51 -5.83 6.67 -53.15
CA GLU A 51 -4.56 6.05 -52.80
C GLU A 51 -3.43 7.03 -52.44
N ALA A 52 -2.42 6.44 -51.78
CA ALA A 52 -0.97 6.65 -51.89
C ALA A 52 -0.37 8.04 -51.60
N HIS A 53 0.59 8.09 -50.67
CA HIS A 53 1.98 8.35 -51.03
C HIS A 53 2.92 7.93 -49.89
N ASP A 54 3.97 7.22 -50.31
CA ASP A 54 5.15 6.80 -49.58
C ASP A 54 6.04 8.04 -49.34
N ASP A 55 6.44 8.33 -48.10
CA ASP A 55 7.49 9.30 -47.80
C ASP A 55 8.32 8.79 -46.62
N GLN A 56 9.46 8.18 -46.98
CA GLN A 56 10.61 8.05 -46.10
C GLN A 56 11.20 9.44 -45.87
N ALA A 57 10.98 10.00 -44.68
CA ALA A 57 11.77 11.11 -44.17
C ALA A 57 12.30 10.75 -42.78
N GLY A 58 13.63 10.83 -42.64
CA GLY A 58 14.37 10.42 -41.46
C GLY A 58 13.92 11.14 -40.19
N TYR A 59 13.62 10.34 -39.16
CA TYR A 59 13.52 10.81 -37.78
C TYR A 59 14.91 10.70 -37.12
N GLU A 60 15.83 11.57 -37.53
CA GLU A 60 16.92 11.99 -36.66
C GLU A 60 16.50 13.30 -36.00
N GLY A 61 16.44 13.30 -34.66
CA GLY A 61 16.37 14.52 -33.85
C GLY A 61 15.00 14.83 -33.24
N GLN A 62 14.66 14.14 -32.15
CA GLN A 62 13.89 14.72 -31.04
C GLN A 62 14.34 14.10 -29.71
N SER A 63 15.54 14.47 -29.26
CA SER A 63 15.90 14.45 -27.83
C SER A 63 15.19 15.63 -27.15
N ASN A 64 14.33 15.37 -26.15
CA ASN A 64 14.00 16.26 -24.99
C ASN A 64 12.65 15.93 -24.30
N TYR A 65 12.35 14.65 -24.02
CA TYR A 65 11.50 14.29 -22.87
C TYR A 65 12.34 14.13 -21.59
N GLU A 66 13.54 14.70 -21.59
CA GLU A 66 14.57 14.46 -20.60
C GLU A 66 14.31 15.24 -19.30
N VAL A 67 13.97 14.42 -18.31
CA VAL A 67 14.04 14.65 -16.86
C VAL A 67 12.77 15.21 -16.22
N LEU A 68 11.97 14.25 -15.78
CA LEU A 68 10.76 14.39 -14.99
C LEU A 68 11.00 14.64 -13.49
N VAL A 69 12.23 14.45 -13.01
CA VAL A 69 12.61 14.68 -11.62
C VAL A 69 13.31 16.03 -11.48
N ARG A 70 12.86 16.86 -10.54
CA ARG A 70 13.38 18.21 -10.34
C ARG A 70 14.03 18.35 -8.96
N ASP A 71 15.07 19.17 -8.89
CA ASP A 71 15.65 19.61 -7.62
C ASP A 71 14.71 20.60 -6.88
N LYS A 72 15.14 21.07 -5.70
CA LYS A 72 14.35 22.03 -4.90
C LYS A 72 14.14 23.40 -5.57
N ASN A 73 14.97 23.74 -6.56
CA ASN A 73 14.86 24.97 -7.32
C ASN A 73 13.98 24.78 -8.57
N GLY A 74 13.47 23.57 -8.80
CA GLY A 74 12.66 23.23 -9.97
C GLY A 74 13.50 22.90 -11.21
N ASN A 75 14.82 22.85 -11.10
CA ASN A 75 15.69 22.49 -12.22
C ASN A 75 15.65 20.98 -12.45
N PRO A 76 15.68 20.52 -13.71
CA PRO A 76 15.81 19.10 -13.99
C PRO A 76 17.09 18.52 -13.39
N VAL A 77 17.00 17.33 -12.80
CA VAL A 77 18.16 16.60 -12.25
C VAL A 77 19.09 16.12 -13.36
N ASP A 78 20.33 16.61 -13.38
CA ASP A 78 21.38 16.07 -14.23
C ASP A 78 21.95 14.79 -13.61
N LYS A 79 21.75 13.66 -14.30
CA LYS A 79 22.20 12.34 -13.86
C LYS A 79 23.72 12.27 -13.69
N ASN A 80 24.49 13.00 -14.49
CA ASN A 80 25.95 12.98 -14.45
C ASN A 80 26.51 13.60 -13.15
N ASN A 81 25.69 14.38 -12.44
CA ASN A 81 26.08 15.03 -11.19
C ASN A 81 25.65 14.26 -9.94
N LEU A 82 25.00 13.10 -10.10
CA LEU A 82 24.59 12.26 -8.98
C LEU A 82 25.80 11.55 -8.38
N LYS A 83 26.07 11.82 -7.10
CA LYS A 83 27.22 11.27 -6.37
C LYS A 83 26.92 9.97 -5.63
N ASN A 84 25.64 9.61 -5.47
CA ASN A 84 25.23 8.51 -4.61
C ASN A 84 24.97 7.25 -5.44
N ASN A 85 25.58 6.14 -5.04
CA ASN A 85 25.31 4.83 -5.61
C ASN A 85 24.14 4.17 -4.86
N ILE A 86 22.95 4.18 -5.45
CA ILE A 86 21.74 3.64 -4.80
C ILE A 86 21.84 2.11 -4.72
N LYS A 87 21.79 1.58 -3.49
CA LYS A 87 21.81 0.13 -3.21
C LYS A 87 20.46 -0.42 -2.77
N ILE A 88 19.57 0.45 -2.30
CA ILE A 88 18.25 0.09 -1.79
C ILE A 88 17.25 1.21 -2.04
N ALA A 89 16.03 0.86 -2.44
CA ALA A 89 14.92 1.77 -2.67
C ALA A 89 13.72 1.39 -1.80
N PHE A 90 13.28 2.33 -0.97
CA PHE A 90 12.08 2.27 -0.14
C PHE A 90 10.95 3.03 -0.83
N ILE A 91 9.85 2.34 -1.13
CA ILE A 91 8.83 2.83 -2.04
C ILE A 91 7.48 2.71 -1.36
N ASP A 92 6.83 3.86 -1.15
CA ASP A 92 5.44 3.89 -0.72
C ASP A 92 4.48 3.35 -1.81
N LEU A 93 3.30 2.89 -1.39
CA LEU A 93 2.30 2.32 -2.28
C LEU A 93 1.28 3.34 -2.76
N ASP A 94 0.34 3.73 -1.90
CA ASP A 94 -0.85 4.50 -2.25
C ASP A 94 -0.49 5.94 -2.54
N GLY A 95 -0.82 6.44 -3.73
CA GLY A 95 -0.45 7.81 -4.10
C GLY A 95 1.03 7.95 -4.47
N THR A 96 1.81 6.85 -4.51
CA THR A 96 3.22 6.85 -4.93
C THR A 96 3.49 5.84 -6.05
N LEU A 97 3.42 4.54 -5.74
CA LEU A 97 3.61 3.45 -6.71
C LEU A 97 2.32 3.13 -7.47
N LEU A 98 1.19 3.20 -6.76
CA LEU A 98 -0.15 2.95 -7.28
C LEU A 98 -0.77 4.26 -7.80
N ASP A 99 -1.45 4.16 -8.93
CA ASP A 99 -2.25 5.24 -9.49
C ASP A 99 -3.49 5.54 -8.62
N ASP A 100 -4.26 6.58 -8.97
CA ASP A 100 -5.47 6.97 -8.21
C ASP A 100 -6.59 5.92 -8.26
N ARG A 101 -6.44 4.89 -9.10
CA ARG A 101 -7.34 3.73 -9.20
C ARG A 101 -6.78 2.52 -8.45
N TYR A 102 -5.75 2.71 -7.64
CA TYR A 102 -5.05 1.68 -6.86
C TYR A 102 -4.42 0.58 -7.72
N LYS A 103 -4.03 0.91 -8.96
CA LYS A 103 -3.41 -0.03 -9.90
C LYS A 103 -1.91 0.22 -10.00
N LEU A 104 -1.16 -0.87 -10.03
CA LEU A 104 0.25 -0.86 -10.36
C LEU A 104 0.43 -0.83 -11.88
N SER A 105 1.08 0.22 -12.40
CA SER A 105 1.35 0.34 -13.82
C SER A 105 2.42 -0.68 -14.29
N LYS A 106 2.35 -1.02 -15.58
CA LYS A 106 3.33 -1.91 -16.22
C LYS A 106 4.74 -1.31 -16.19
N LEU A 107 4.89 -0.01 -16.46
CA LEU A 107 6.18 0.67 -16.49
C LEU A 107 6.84 0.73 -15.11
N ASN A 108 6.07 1.04 -14.05
CA ASN A 108 6.59 0.98 -12.68
C ASN A 108 7.06 -0.44 -12.34
N LEU A 109 6.26 -1.45 -12.63
CA LEU A 109 6.59 -2.86 -12.34
C LEU A 109 7.86 -3.34 -13.08
N GLU A 110 7.97 -3.05 -14.37
CA GLU A 110 9.16 -3.41 -15.16
C GLU A 110 10.43 -2.71 -14.64
N SER A 111 10.29 -1.46 -14.17
CA SER A 111 11.41 -0.68 -13.64
C SER A 111 11.88 -1.20 -12.29
N LEU A 112 10.94 -1.59 -11.42
CA LEU A 112 11.27 -2.27 -10.16
C LEU A 112 12.06 -3.55 -10.44
N ALA A 113 11.61 -4.37 -11.40
CA ALA A 113 12.30 -5.61 -11.78
C ALA A 113 13.69 -5.34 -12.37
N LYS A 114 13.84 -4.34 -13.25
CA LYS A 114 15.14 -3.93 -13.79
C LYS A 114 16.12 -3.47 -12.71
N ALA A 115 15.67 -2.62 -11.78
CA ALA A 115 16.48 -2.16 -10.66
C ALA A 115 16.89 -3.34 -9.78
N HIS A 116 15.95 -4.24 -9.48
CA HIS A 116 16.24 -5.46 -8.72
C HIS A 116 17.29 -6.34 -9.37
N ASN A 117 17.19 -6.58 -10.68
CA ASN A 117 18.15 -7.38 -11.43
C ASN A 117 19.55 -6.77 -11.50
N ARG A 118 19.69 -5.47 -11.22
CA ARG A 118 20.99 -4.79 -11.06
C ARG A 118 21.55 -4.83 -9.65
N GLY A 119 20.90 -5.54 -8.73
CA GLY A 119 21.32 -5.70 -7.34
C GLY A 119 20.76 -4.64 -6.39
N ILE A 120 19.88 -3.75 -6.87
CA ILE A 120 19.22 -2.77 -6.01
C ILE A 120 18.10 -3.46 -5.24
N LYS A 121 18.13 -3.36 -3.92
CA LYS A 121 17.08 -3.94 -3.07
C LYS A 121 15.82 -3.08 -3.18
N ILE A 122 14.70 -3.71 -3.50
CA ILE A 122 13.39 -3.04 -3.57
C ILE A 122 12.62 -3.38 -2.29
N VAL A 123 12.17 -2.35 -1.57
CA VAL A 123 11.45 -2.50 -0.30
C VAL A 123 10.19 -1.66 -0.34
N PHE A 124 9.03 -2.30 -0.18
CA PHE A 124 7.77 -1.57 -0.06
C PHE A 124 7.59 -1.06 1.36
N ALA A 125 7.18 0.20 1.51
CA ALA A 125 7.00 0.86 2.80
C ALA A 125 5.63 1.54 2.90
N THR A 126 4.68 0.93 3.62
CA THR A 126 3.26 1.32 3.53
C THR A 126 2.54 1.29 4.88
N GLY A 127 1.46 2.06 4.96
CA GLY A 127 0.48 1.97 6.04
C GLY A 127 -0.44 0.74 5.95
N ARG A 128 -0.44 0.04 4.79
CA ARG A 128 -1.24 -1.17 4.60
C ARG A 128 -0.67 -2.35 5.41
N PRO A 129 -1.54 -3.26 5.88
CA PRO A 129 -1.09 -4.55 6.41
C PRO A 129 -0.58 -5.48 5.29
N PRO A 130 0.28 -6.46 5.61
CA PRO A 130 0.88 -7.36 4.61
C PRO A 130 -0.14 -8.09 3.72
N TYR A 131 -1.24 -8.57 4.28
CA TYR A 131 -2.27 -9.29 3.52
C TYR A 131 -2.94 -8.41 2.46
N SER A 132 -3.17 -7.12 2.78
CA SER A 132 -3.74 -6.14 1.83
C SER A 132 -2.76 -5.87 0.68
N VAL A 133 -1.47 -5.71 0.98
CA VAL A 133 -0.43 -5.54 -0.05
C VAL A 133 -0.34 -6.76 -0.96
N SER A 134 -0.36 -7.97 -0.36
CA SER A 134 -0.35 -9.22 -1.11
C SER A 134 -1.56 -9.34 -2.04
N TYR A 135 -2.73 -8.89 -1.60
CA TYR A 135 -3.92 -8.86 -2.44
C TYR A 135 -3.77 -7.89 -3.63
N THR A 136 -3.26 -6.68 -3.37
CA THR A 136 -3.19 -5.61 -4.37
C THR A 136 -2.09 -5.82 -5.41
N ILE A 137 -0.86 -6.16 -5.00
CA ILE A 137 0.30 -6.25 -5.91
C ILE A 137 1.04 -7.58 -5.86
N GLY A 138 0.67 -8.51 -4.95
CA GLY A 138 1.46 -9.72 -4.70
C GLY A 138 1.63 -10.61 -5.93
N LYS A 139 0.60 -10.75 -6.77
CA LYS A 139 0.69 -11.50 -8.03
C LYS A 139 1.69 -10.85 -9.00
N ASN A 140 1.58 -9.54 -9.21
CA ASN A 140 2.45 -8.78 -10.11
C ASN A 140 3.92 -8.84 -9.65
N VAL A 141 4.17 -8.60 -8.36
CA VAL A 141 5.49 -8.68 -7.73
C VAL A 141 6.11 -10.06 -7.93
N LYS A 142 5.38 -11.13 -7.56
CA LYS A 142 5.87 -12.51 -7.69
C LYS A 142 6.17 -12.91 -9.15
N GLN A 143 5.33 -12.51 -10.09
CA GLN A 143 5.51 -12.85 -11.51
C GLN A 143 6.70 -12.13 -12.17
N ASN A 144 7.23 -11.07 -11.53
CA ASN A 144 8.35 -10.28 -12.05
C ASN A 144 9.64 -10.47 -11.23
N ASN A 145 9.77 -11.60 -10.53
CA ASN A 145 10.94 -11.92 -9.69
C ASN A 145 11.23 -10.85 -8.62
N LEU A 146 10.18 -10.21 -8.12
CA LEU A 146 10.26 -9.30 -6.98
C LEU A 146 9.69 -10.00 -5.74
N SER A 147 10.00 -9.44 -4.58
CA SER A 147 9.55 -9.95 -3.29
C SER A 147 8.82 -8.86 -2.52
N LEU A 148 7.85 -9.26 -1.70
CA LEU A 148 7.28 -8.38 -0.67
C LEU A 148 8.19 -8.31 0.58
N MET A 149 9.19 -9.19 0.67
CA MET A 149 10.15 -9.26 1.76
C MET A 149 11.56 -8.93 1.24
N PRO A 150 12.35 -8.09 1.92
CA PRO A 150 11.98 -7.31 3.11
C PRO A 150 10.90 -6.27 2.80
N GLY A 151 10.18 -5.81 3.84
CA GLY A 151 9.06 -4.88 3.67
C GLY A 151 8.64 -4.21 4.98
N ILE A 152 8.13 -2.98 4.89
CA ILE A 152 7.69 -2.16 6.02
C ILE A 152 6.17 -1.95 5.91
N TYR A 153 5.44 -2.31 6.95
CA TYR A 153 3.98 -2.38 6.96
C TYR A 153 3.40 -1.69 8.18
N LEU A 154 2.11 -1.35 8.10
CA LEU A 154 1.38 -0.70 9.20
C LEU A 154 2.15 0.50 9.74
N ASP A 155 2.64 1.34 8.83
CA ASP A 155 3.39 2.57 9.12
C ASP A 155 4.66 2.33 9.95
N GLY A 156 5.30 1.17 9.78
CA GLY A 156 6.51 0.80 10.52
C GLY A 156 6.25 0.14 11.86
N SER A 157 4.99 -0.16 12.20
CA SER A 157 4.67 -1.05 13.33
C SER A 157 5.23 -2.46 13.09
N ILE A 158 5.38 -2.83 11.81
CA ILE A 158 6.01 -4.07 11.37
C ILE A 158 7.07 -3.79 10.32
N ALA A 159 8.23 -4.42 10.46
CA ALA A 159 9.22 -4.54 9.39
C ALA A 159 9.69 -5.99 9.31
N TYR A 160 9.67 -6.55 8.11
CA TYR A 160 10.18 -7.87 7.83
C TYR A 160 11.56 -7.80 7.17
N GLY A 161 12.43 -8.74 7.55
CA GLY A 161 13.69 -9.00 6.89
C GLY A 161 13.55 -9.82 5.61
N PRO A 162 14.66 -10.06 4.90
CA PRO A 162 14.67 -10.78 3.63
C PRO A 162 14.14 -12.21 3.72
N ASN A 163 14.25 -12.86 4.88
CA ASN A 163 13.82 -14.25 5.07
C ASN A 163 12.42 -14.35 5.72
N GLY A 164 11.71 -13.23 5.84
CA GLY A 164 10.39 -13.16 6.46
C GLY A 164 10.42 -13.14 7.99
N GLU A 165 11.59 -12.98 8.61
CA GLU A 165 11.72 -12.70 10.03
C GLU A 165 11.18 -11.29 10.36
N ARG A 166 10.55 -11.13 11.52
CA ARG A 166 10.11 -9.81 12.00
C ARG A 166 11.29 -9.09 12.66
N ILE A 167 11.79 -8.04 12.02
CA ILE A 167 12.85 -7.17 12.56
C ILE A 167 12.22 -6.10 13.48
N ILE A 168 11.02 -5.62 13.14
CA ILE A 168 10.18 -4.77 14.01
C ILE A 168 8.84 -5.46 14.20
N ASP A 169 8.37 -5.53 15.44
CA ASP A 169 7.12 -6.20 15.85
C ASP A 169 6.39 -5.41 16.97
N ASN A 170 5.99 -4.17 16.67
CA ASN A 170 5.41 -3.23 17.63
C ASN A 170 3.87 -3.34 17.64
N TYR A 171 3.34 -4.28 18.43
CA TYR A 171 1.91 -4.36 18.73
C TYR A 171 1.54 -3.51 19.97
N ILE A 172 0.27 -3.12 20.07
CA ILE A 172 -0.30 -2.42 21.21
C ILE A 172 -0.35 -3.39 22.39
N ASP A 173 0.15 -2.97 23.55
CA ASP A 173 0.16 -3.80 24.75
C ASP A 173 -1.27 -4.15 25.19
N GLU A 174 -1.47 -5.34 25.76
CA GLU A 174 -2.79 -5.85 26.11
C GLU A 174 -3.56 -4.89 27.05
N LYS A 175 -2.86 -4.29 28.02
CA LYS A 175 -3.50 -3.39 28.97
C LYS A 175 -4.03 -2.14 28.27
N LEU A 176 -3.22 -1.49 27.43
CA LEU A 176 -3.63 -0.35 26.64
C LEU A 176 -4.71 -0.69 25.61
N LEU A 177 -4.59 -1.85 24.96
CA LEU A 177 -5.61 -2.35 24.04
C LEU A 177 -6.97 -2.44 24.73
N MET A 178 -7.00 -3.04 25.93
CA MET A 178 -8.24 -3.17 26.71
C MET A 178 -8.73 -1.84 27.29
N ASP A 179 -7.84 -0.91 27.65
CA ASP A 179 -8.23 0.44 28.06
C ASP A 179 -8.92 1.20 26.90
N ILE A 180 -8.38 1.09 25.67
CA ILE A 180 -8.95 1.69 24.47
C ILE A 180 -10.29 1.04 24.12
N PHE A 181 -10.39 -0.29 24.20
CA PHE A 181 -11.64 -1.01 23.99
C PHE A 181 -12.74 -0.56 24.97
N ASN A 182 -12.45 -0.55 26.27
CA ASN A 182 -13.41 -0.15 27.30
C ASN A 182 -13.84 1.32 27.14
N PHE A 183 -12.91 2.20 26.80
CA PHE A 183 -13.23 3.59 26.52
C PHE A 183 -14.12 3.75 25.27
N SER A 184 -13.83 3.02 24.21
CA SER A 184 -14.65 3.02 22.98
C SER A 184 -16.07 2.54 23.25
N LYS A 185 -16.22 1.54 24.13
CA LYS A 185 -17.51 1.04 24.62
C LYS A 185 -18.25 2.08 25.47
N GLU A 186 -17.58 2.70 26.44
CA GLU A 186 -18.14 3.78 27.28
C GLU A 186 -18.67 4.94 26.43
N LYS A 187 -17.96 5.28 25.34
CA LYS A 187 -18.33 6.35 24.41
C LYS A 187 -19.33 5.93 23.33
N ASN A 188 -19.82 4.69 23.34
CA ASN A 188 -20.78 4.14 22.37
C ASN A 188 -20.30 4.19 20.90
N ILE A 189 -18.98 4.13 20.67
CA ILE A 189 -18.35 4.17 19.34
C ILE A 189 -17.64 2.88 18.97
N LEU A 190 -17.80 1.81 19.75
CA LEU A 190 -17.15 0.51 19.49
C LEU A 190 -17.46 -0.05 18.09
N ARG A 191 -18.68 0.14 17.58
CA ARG A 191 -19.11 -0.17 16.20
C ARG A 191 -18.30 0.52 15.11
N CYS A 192 -17.59 1.60 15.44
CA CYS A 192 -16.78 2.39 14.52
C CYS A 192 -15.31 1.94 14.52
N VAL A 193 -14.93 0.95 15.34
CA VAL A 193 -13.52 0.62 15.61
C VAL A 193 -13.09 -0.66 14.88
N TYR A 194 -12.03 -0.51 14.10
CA TYR A 194 -11.34 -1.58 13.39
C TYR A 194 -10.00 -1.89 14.05
N TRP A 195 -9.77 -3.17 14.35
CA TRP A 195 -8.56 -3.64 15.03
C TRP A 195 -7.70 -4.42 14.03
N TYR A 196 -6.60 -3.82 13.58
CA TYR A 196 -5.73 -4.38 12.55
C TYR A 196 -4.71 -5.35 13.13
N ARG A 197 -4.64 -6.52 12.52
CA ARG A 197 -3.66 -7.58 12.78
C ARG A 197 -2.90 -7.92 11.51
N LEU A 198 -1.96 -8.85 11.61
CA LEU A 198 -1.08 -9.21 10.49
C LEU A 198 -1.80 -9.92 9.34
N GLU A 199 -2.86 -10.68 9.64
CA GLU A 199 -3.52 -11.56 8.66
C GLU A 199 -4.90 -11.06 8.23
N ASN A 200 -5.55 -10.21 9.02
CA ASN A 200 -6.85 -9.63 8.73
C ASN A 200 -7.11 -8.41 9.63
N MET A 201 -8.37 -7.98 9.71
CA MET A 201 -8.83 -6.96 10.63
C MET A 201 -10.10 -7.44 11.33
N HIS A 202 -10.32 -6.92 12.53
CA HIS A 202 -11.43 -7.29 13.40
C HIS A 202 -12.36 -6.12 13.68
N MET A 203 -13.63 -6.42 13.91
CA MET A 203 -14.63 -5.55 14.54
C MET A 203 -15.37 -6.34 15.61
N LEU A 204 -16.00 -5.64 16.55
CA LEU A 204 -16.81 -6.29 17.58
C LEU A 204 -18.31 -6.07 17.36
N GLU A 205 -18.67 -4.97 16.69
CA GLU A 205 -20.04 -4.64 16.31
C GLU A 205 -20.01 -4.20 14.84
N MET A 206 -20.92 -4.71 14.01
CA MET A 206 -21.09 -4.22 12.64
C MET A 206 -21.96 -2.97 12.66
N ASP A 207 -21.54 -1.94 11.92
CA ASP A 207 -22.42 -0.87 11.49
C ASP A 207 -22.92 -1.19 10.06
N GLU A 208 -24.15 -0.79 9.72
CA GLU A 208 -24.67 -0.85 8.34
C GLU A 208 -24.02 0.22 7.44
N TYR A 209 -23.17 1.07 8.02
CA TYR A 209 -22.44 2.09 7.29
C TYR A 209 -21.50 1.47 6.24
N SER A 210 -21.81 1.74 4.98
CA SER A 210 -20.93 1.47 3.85
C SER A 210 -19.69 2.34 3.97
N ASP A 211 -18.59 1.75 4.38
CA ASP A 211 -17.32 2.43 4.50
C ASP A 211 -16.68 2.56 3.10
N GLU A 212 -16.59 3.80 2.60
CA GLU A 212 -16.04 4.09 1.27
C GLU A 212 -14.56 3.72 1.14
N ASP A 213 -13.76 3.80 2.20
CA ASP A 213 -12.34 3.42 2.18
C ASP A 213 -12.15 1.90 2.33
N LEU A 214 -13.08 1.21 3.02
CA LEU A 214 -13.13 -0.26 2.97
C LEU A 214 -13.63 -0.80 1.64
N ASN A 215 -14.42 -0.05 0.87
CA ASN A 215 -14.82 -0.46 -0.48
C ASN A 215 -13.63 -0.53 -1.46
N ILE A 216 -12.47 0.04 -1.10
CA ILE A 216 -11.25 0.02 -1.92
C ILE A 216 -10.53 -1.35 -1.82
N LEU A 217 -10.83 -2.14 -0.78
CA LEU A 217 -10.22 -3.42 -0.52
C LEU A 217 -11.30 -4.47 -0.23
N PRO A 218 -11.36 -5.61 -0.93
CA PRO A 218 -12.34 -6.66 -0.66
C PRO A 218 -11.96 -7.48 0.58
N ILE A 219 -11.79 -6.79 1.70
CA ILE A 219 -11.38 -7.32 2.99
C ILE A 219 -12.55 -7.02 3.91
N VAL A 220 -13.30 -8.05 4.25
CA VAL A 220 -14.38 -7.95 5.24
C VAL A 220 -13.77 -8.18 6.62
N PRO A 221 -14.03 -7.31 7.60
CA PRO A 221 -13.57 -7.51 8.96
C PRO A 221 -14.22 -8.75 9.57
N ASN A 222 -13.44 -9.53 10.32
CA ASN A 222 -13.96 -10.65 11.09
C ASN A 222 -14.61 -10.13 12.38
N ILE A 223 -15.86 -10.52 12.64
CA ILE A 223 -16.55 -10.19 13.89
C ILE A 223 -16.06 -11.11 15.01
N ILE A 224 -15.57 -10.51 16.08
CA ILE A 224 -15.03 -11.23 17.25
C ILE A 224 -15.67 -10.73 18.54
N ASN A 225 -15.42 -11.44 19.64
CA ASN A 225 -15.80 -11.02 20.98
C ASN A 225 -14.59 -10.44 21.75
N GLU A 226 -14.87 -9.92 22.95
CA GLU A 226 -13.87 -9.32 23.84
C GLU A 226 -12.74 -10.31 24.23
N GLU A 227 -13.08 -11.57 24.50
CA GLU A 227 -12.11 -12.60 24.88
C GLU A 227 -11.09 -12.88 23.78
N ILE A 228 -11.55 -12.93 22.52
CA ILE A 228 -10.67 -13.07 21.37
C ILE A 228 -9.80 -11.82 21.20
N LEU A 229 -10.39 -10.62 21.32
CA LEU A 229 -9.64 -9.36 21.17
C LEU A 229 -8.48 -9.29 22.17
N LYS A 230 -8.74 -9.62 23.45
CA LYS A 230 -7.74 -9.61 24.52
C LYS A 230 -6.53 -10.50 24.22
N ASN A 231 -6.75 -11.62 23.54
CA ASN A 231 -5.69 -12.57 23.19
C ASN A 231 -5.11 -12.35 21.78
N THR A 232 -5.44 -11.23 21.13
CA THR A 232 -5.01 -10.93 19.76
C THR A 232 -3.99 -9.79 19.75
N LYS A 233 -2.88 -9.98 19.01
CA LYS A 233 -1.93 -8.89 18.75
C LYS A 233 -2.52 -7.90 17.75
N ILE A 234 -2.81 -6.70 18.23
CA ILE A 234 -3.28 -5.57 17.42
C ILE A 234 -2.15 -4.58 17.22
N TYR A 235 -1.95 -4.14 15.99
CA TYR A 235 -0.85 -3.25 15.62
C TYR A 235 -1.31 -1.83 15.32
N LYS A 236 -2.56 -1.72 14.83
CA LYS A 236 -3.18 -0.45 14.48
C LYS A 236 -4.66 -0.51 14.80
N ILE A 237 -5.20 0.61 15.26
CA ILE A 237 -6.63 0.79 15.48
C ILE A 237 -7.07 1.92 14.56
N LEU A 238 -8.17 1.72 13.86
CA LEU A 238 -8.78 2.73 13.00
C LEU A 238 -10.20 2.99 13.48
N ILE A 239 -10.56 4.26 13.66
CA ILE A 239 -11.89 4.67 14.11
C ILE A 239 -12.55 5.44 12.97
N SER A 240 -13.58 4.86 12.38
CA SER A 240 -14.33 5.42 11.25
C SER A 240 -15.50 6.25 11.74
N VAL A 241 -15.46 7.55 11.49
CA VAL A 241 -16.48 8.51 11.92
C VAL A 241 -16.78 9.50 10.80
N ASN A 242 -17.93 10.14 10.85
CA ASN A 242 -18.23 11.22 9.91
C ASN A 242 -17.29 12.43 10.10
N GLU A 243 -17.13 13.24 9.06
CA GLU A 243 -16.22 14.40 9.06
C GLU A 243 -16.55 15.41 10.16
N GLN A 244 -17.84 15.54 10.53
CA GLN A 244 -18.28 16.43 11.60
C GLN A 244 -17.80 15.98 13.00
N SER A 245 -17.70 14.66 13.22
CA SER A 245 -17.33 14.06 14.50
C SER A 245 -15.83 13.81 14.62
N LEU A 246 -15.08 13.85 13.52
CA LEU A 246 -13.66 13.54 13.50
C LEU A 246 -12.86 14.33 14.54
N SER A 247 -13.02 15.65 14.57
CA SER A 247 -12.23 16.53 15.45
C SER A 247 -12.52 16.29 16.93
N SER A 248 -13.78 16.02 17.28
CA SER A 248 -14.16 15.74 18.67
C SER A 248 -13.67 14.37 19.12
N VAL A 249 -13.80 13.35 18.27
CA VAL A 249 -13.29 12.00 18.54
C VAL A 249 -11.77 12.01 18.64
N LEU A 250 -11.07 12.63 17.68
CA LEU A 250 -9.61 12.77 17.72
C LEU A 250 -9.14 13.38 19.04
N LYS A 251 -9.72 14.52 19.42
CA LYS A 251 -9.37 15.20 20.67
C LYS A 251 -9.67 14.33 21.89
N MET A 252 -10.82 13.67 21.93
CA MET A 252 -11.23 12.79 23.04
C MET A 252 -10.24 11.64 23.27
N TYR A 253 -9.73 11.01 22.20
CA TYR A 253 -8.71 9.97 22.32
C TYR A 253 -7.34 10.55 22.66
N GLN A 254 -6.96 11.70 22.09
CA GLN A 254 -5.72 12.39 22.42
C GLN A 254 -5.65 12.79 23.89
N ASP A 255 -6.71 13.38 24.44
CA ASP A 255 -6.80 13.79 25.84
C ASP A 255 -6.66 12.59 26.80
N LYS A 256 -7.03 11.37 26.34
CA LYS A 256 -7.06 10.16 27.18
C LYS A 256 -5.81 9.29 27.07
N PHE A 257 -5.18 9.22 25.89
CA PHE A 257 -4.18 8.18 25.57
C PHE A 257 -2.93 8.69 24.84
N SER A 258 -2.79 9.99 24.55
CA SER A 258 -1.65 10.52 23.77
C SER A 258 -0.29 10.39 24.45
N ASP A 259 -0.26 10.05 25.74
CA ASP A 259 0.93 9.72 26.52
C ASP A 259 1.41 8.27 26.32
N ARG A 260 0.55 7.41 25.77
CA ARG A 260 0.77 5.96 25.66
C ARG A 260 0.78 5.44 24.22
N ILE A 261 0.06 6.09 23.30
CA ILE A 261 -0.04 5.68 21.89
C ILE A 261 -0.07 6.89 20.96
N TYR A 262 0.43 6.73 19.73
CA TYR A 262 0.23 7.76 18.71
C TYR A 262 -1.25 7.81 18.34
N ILE A 263 -1.77 9.03 18.16
CA ILE A 263 -3.17 9.28 17.79
C ILE A 263 -3.20 10.42 16.78
N GLY A 264 -3.65 10.11 15.57
CA GLY A 264 -3.58 11.03 14.44
C GLY A 264 -4.82 11.00 13.56
N LYS A 265 -4.95 12.03 12.73
CA LYS A 265 -5.93 12.10 11.65
C LYS A 265 -5.34 11.40 10.41
N ARG A 266 -5.96 10.30 9.97
CA ARG A 266 -5.56 9.57 8.76
C ARG A 266 -6.19 10.15 7.49
N SER A 267 -7.48 10.48 7.56
CA SER A 267 -8.26 11.09 6.48
C SER A 267 -9.36 11.98 7.07
N LYS A 268 -10.31 12.45 6.26
CA LYS A 268 -11.46 13.24 6.73
C LYS A 268 -12.41 12.47 7.65
N THR A 269 -12.39 11.14 7.59
CA THR A 269 -13.32 10.26 8.30
C THR A 269 -12.63 9.26 9.22
N TYR A 270 -11.30 9.31 9.34
CA TYR A 270 -10.55 8.34 10.14
C TYR A 270 -9.58 8.95 11.13
N VAL A 271 -9.69 8.46 12.37
CA VAL A 271 -8.66 8.56 13.40
C VAL A 271 -7.89 7.25 13.42
N GLU A 272 -6.56 7.34 13.47
CA GLU A 272 -5.69 6.17 13.57
C GLU A 272 -4.90 6.20 14.87
N LEU A 273 -4.71 5.01 15.45
CA LEU A 273 -3.89 4.80 16.62
C LEU A 273 -2.91 3.65 16.38
N PHE A 274 -1.65 3.85 16.75
CA PHE A 274 -0.60 2.85 16.63
C PHE A 274 0.58 3.20 17.55
N HIS A 275 1.51 2.27 17.71
CA HIS A 275 2.62 2.41 18.64
C HIS A 275 3.44 3.71 18.38
N HIS A 276 3.80 4.49 19.42
CA HIS A 276 4.51 5.78 19.24
C HIS A 276 5.81 5.69 18.45
N ASN A 277 6.53 4.59 18.63
CA ASN A 277 7.79 4.35 17.94
C ASN A 277 7.61 3.83 16.50
N ALA A 278 6.38 3.61 16.05
CA ALA A 278 6.13 3.19 14.67
C ALA A 278 6.15 4.41 13.75
N ASN A 279 7.13 4.42 12.84
CA ASN A 279 7.11 5.21 11.63
C ASN A 279 7.90 4.44 10.55
N LYS A 280 7.66 4.74 9.27
CA LYS A 280 8.32 4.01 8.17
C LYS A 280 9.85 4.11 8.24
N PHE A 281 10.40 5.21 8.78
CA PHE A 281 11.85 5.42 8.85
C PHE A 281 12.56 4.50 9.86
N GLU A 282 11.90 4.09 10.95
CA GLU A 282 12.46 3.04 11.84
C GLU A 282 12.68 1.73 11.07
N GLY A 283 11.71 1.34 10.24
CA GLY A 283 11.85 0.18 9.35
C GLY A 283 12.98 0.36 8.33
N VAL A 284 13.13 1.56 7.77
CA VAL A 284 14.23 1.89 6.85
C VAL A 284 15.58 1.67 7.52
N LYS A 285 15.76 2.20 8.74
CA LYS A 285 17.01 2.07 9.50
C LYS A 285 17.35 0.61 9.80
N GLU A 286 16.40 -0.16 10.30
CA GLU A 286 16.63 -1.56 10.65
C GLU A 286 16.90 -2.43 9.43
N ILE A 287 16.21 -2.21 8.30
CA ILE A 287 16.47 -2.93 7.06
C ILE A 287 17.84 -2.55 6.47
N CYS A 288 18.18 -1.26 6.43
CA CYS A 288 19.50 -0.81 5.98
C CYS A 288 20.63 -1.42 6.82
N LYS A 289 20.47 -1.42 8.15
CA LYS A 289 21.40 -2.06 9.08
C LYS A 289 21.55 -3.56 8.83
N HIS A 290 20.44 -4.26 8.57
CA HIS A 290 20.46 -5.69 8.27
C HIS A 290 21.29 -6.03 7.01
N PHE A 291 21.28 -5.16 6.00
CA PHE A 291 22.06 -5.33 4.78
C PHE A 291 23.43 -4.65 4.78
N ASP A 292 23.84 -4.01 5.88
CA ASP A 292 25.03 -3.17 5.95
C ASP A 292 25.06 -2.09 4.85
N ILE A 293 23.92 -1.43 4.64
CA ILE A 293 23.75 -0.34 3.66
C ILE A 293 23.64 0.99 4.42
N SER A 294 24.48 1.96 4.05
CA SER A 294 24.37 3.32 4.59
C SER A 294 23.08 3.97 4.15
N LEU A 295 22.45 4.76 5.04
CA LEU A 295 21.29 5.58 4.67
C LEU A 295 21.62 6.56 3.52
N ASN A 296 22.89 6.94 3.33
CA ASN A 296 23.32 7.77 2.20
C ASN A 296 23.21 7.06 0.83
N ASP A 297 23.26 5.72 0.82
CA ASP A 297 23.10 4.87 -0.36
C ASP A 297 21.64 4.40 -0.54
N ALA A 298 20.72 4.91 0.28
CA ALA A 298 19.30 4.59 0.24
C ALA A 298 18.49 5.65 -0.52
N LEU A 299 17.51 5.17 -1.29
CA LEU A 299 16.50 5.97 -1.96
C LEU A 299 15.15 5.80 -1.27
N ALA A 300 14.39 6.88 -1.06
CA ALA A 300 13.00 6.83 -0.57
C ALA A 300 12.05 7.61 -1.49
N ILE A 301 10.86 7.06 -1.74
CA ILE A 301 9.79 7.70 -2.53
C ILE A 301 8.49 7.68 -1.72
N GLY A 302 7.80 8.82 -1.64
CA GLY A 302 6.52 8.94 -0.93
C GLY A 302 5.72 10.19 -1.27
N ASP A 303 4.50 10.30 -0.73
CA ASP A 303 3.56 11.39 -1.02
C ASP A 303 2.91 12.00 0.23
N ALA A 304 2.87 11.24 1.33
CA ALA A 304 2.01 11.50 2.47
C ALA A 304 2.79 11.77 3.77
N THR A 305 2.04 12.07 4.84
CA THR A 305 2.63 12.50 6.12
C THR A 305 3.42 11.39 6.81
N ASN A 306 2.99 10.15 6.66
CA ASN A 306 3.69 8.96 7.16
C ASN A 306 5.00 8.64 6.40
N ASP A 307 5.29 9.34 5.29
CA ASP A 307 6.56 9.23 4.56
C ASP A 307 7.60 10.26 5.00
N ARG A 308 7.18 11.28 5.75
CA ARG A 308 7.99 12.45 6.09
C ARG A 308 9.35 12.07 6.66
N GLU A 309 9.38 11.21 7.67
CA GLU A 309 10.59 10.82 8.38
C GLU A 309 11.55 10.09 7.44
N MET A 310 11.06 9.19 6.58
CA MET A 310 11.94 8.47 5.65
C MET A 310 12.46 9.38 4.54
N LEU A 311 11.64 10.29 4.04
CA LEU A 311 12.06 11.28 3.04
C LEU A 311 13.14 12.23 3.59
N GLN A 312 13.08 12.56 4.88
CA GLN A 312 14.10 13.40 5.53
C GLN A 312 15.38 12.62 5.86
N GLY A 313 15.24 11.32 6.16
CA GLY A 313 16.30 10.52 6.76
C GLY A 313 17.27 9.82 5.81
N VAL A 314 16.94 9.71 4.51
CA VAL A 314 17.80 9.01 3.53
C VAL A 314 18.64 9.94 2.65
N GLY A 315 19.66 9.37 2.02
CA GLY A 315 20.60 10.04 1.13
C GLY A 315 19.95 10.59 -0.14
N THR A 316 18.94 9.90 -0.67
CA THR A 316 18.21 10.34 -1.86
C THR A 316 16.72 10.18 -1.61
N SER A 317 15.95 11.27 -1.64
CA SER A 317 14.51 11.21 -1.37
C SER A 317 13.72 12.02 -2.38
N ILE A 318 12.60 11.45 -2.80
CA ILE A 318 11.74 12.01 -3.83
C ILE A 318 10.30 12.05 -3.32
N ALA A 319 9.70 13.23 -3.32
CA ALA A 319 8.25 13.35 -3.18
C ALA A 319 7.60 13.40 -4.57
N VAL A 320 6.53 12.65 -4.78
CA VAL A 320 5.81 12.66 -6.06
C VAL A 320 5.01 13.96 -6.27
N GLN A 321 4.61 14.25 -7.50
CA GLN A 321 3.98 15.53 -7.85
C GLN A 321 2.61 15.75 -7.19
N ASN A 322 1.85 14.68 -6.94
CA ASN A 322 0.57 14.75 -6.23
C ASN A 322 0.73 14.97 -4.71
N ALA A 323 1.96 14.85 -4.17
CA ALA A 323 2.23 15.09 -2.76
C ALA A 323 1.94 16.55 -2.35
N SER A 324 1.51 16.75 -1.11
CA SER A 324 1.31 18.10 -0.58
C SER A 324 2.62 18.91 -0.56
N SER A 325 2.53 20.24 -0.62
CA SER A 325 3.72 21.10 -0.57
C SER A 325 4.56 20.89 0.69
N LYS A 326 3.93 20.51 1.82
CA LYS A 326 4.62 20.17 3.07
C LYS A 326 5.51 18.95 2.90
N ILE A 327 5.03 17.92 2.22
CA ILE A 327 5.79 16.68 1.99
C ILE A 327 6.88 16.88 0.94
N LYS A 328 6.59 17.62 -0.13
CA LYS A 328 7.62 17.99 -1.12
C LYS A 328 8.84 18.70 -0.51
N ARG A 329 8.63 19.54 0.52
CA ARG A 329 9.74 20.20 1.23
C ARG A 329 10.63 19.23 2.03
N CYS A 330 10.09 18.09 2.44
CA CYS A 330 10.79 17.06 3.21
C CYS A 330 11.72 16.19 2.34
N ALA A 331 11.42 16.06 1.05
CA ALA A 331 12.26 15.34 0.10
C ALA A 331 13.39 16.21 -0.48
N LYS A 332 14.42 15.58 -1.07
CA LYS A 332 15.51 16.28 -1.78
C LYS A 332 15.12 16.67 -3.21
N TYR A 333 14.25 15.86 -3.83
CA TYR A 333 13.78 16.05 -5.19
C TYR A 333 12.26 15.91 -5.26
N VAL A 334 11.68 16.38 -6.37
CA VAL A 334 10.26 16.19 -6.70
C VAL A 334 10.17 15.41 -8.00
N GLY A 335 9.44 14.30 -8.00
CA GLY A 335 9.21 13.45 -9.18
C GLY A 335 7.85 13.70 -9.83
N PRO A 336 7.48 12.92 -10.86
CA PRO A 336 6.15 12.91 -11.47
C PRO A 336 5.03 12.60 -10.51
N SER A 337 3.79 12.73 -10.97
CA SER A 337 2.64 12.20 -10.26
C SER A 337 2.68 10.68 -10.26
N ASN A 338 2.09 10.05 -9.25
CA ASN A 338 1.78 8.61 -9.25
C ASN A 338 1.08 8.12 -10.53
N ASN A 339 0.23 8.95 -11.14
CA ASN A 339 -0.46 8.67 -12.40
C ASN A 339 0.45 8.71 -13.63
N ASP A 340 1.65 9.28 -13.51
CA ASP A 340 2.63 9.47 -14.58
C ASP A 340 3.86 8.58 -14.37
N ASP A 341 3.66 7.35 -13.89
CA ASP A 341 4.71 6.36 -13.71
C ASP A 341 5.91 6.87 -12.89
N ALA A 342 5.64 7.59 -11.79
CA ALA A 342 6.66 8.27 -10.99
C ALA A 342 7.86 7.36 -10.64
N VAL A 343 7.58 6.15 -10.18
CA VAL A 343 8.63 5.20 -9.76
C VAL A 343 9.52 4.78 -10.94
N HIS A 344 8.96 4.57 -12.14
CA HIS A 344 9.75 4.33 -13.36
C HIS A 344 10.75 5.45 -13.61
N HIS A 345 10.28 6.70 -13.65
CA HIS A 345 11.13 7.85 -13.97
C HIS A 345 12.19 8.11 -12.89
N ILE A 346 11.84 7.90 -11.62
CA ILE A 346 12.77 8.04 -10.50
C ILE A 346 13.86 6.97 -10.57
N LEU A 347 13.51 5.70 -10.73
CA LEU A 347 14.50 4.64 -10.83
C LEU A 347 15.39 4.81 -12.07
N ARG A 348 14.84 5.19 -13.22
CA ARG A 348 15.67 5.54 -14.40
C ARG A 348 16.64 6.69 -14.14
N THR A 349 16.32 7.60 -13.22
CA THR A 349 17.14 8.77 -12.92
C THR A 349 18.28 8.43 -11.95
N PHE A 350 18.02 7.64 -10.92
CA PHE A 350 18.97 7.38 -9.83
C PHE A 350 19.59 5.98 -9.85
N CYS A 351 19.12 5.07 -10.70
CA CYS A 351 19.52 3.65 -10.72
C CYS A 351 20.02 3.18 -12.11
N ASP A 352 20.12 4.09 -13.08
CA ASP A 352 20.62 3.88 -14.45
C ASP A 352 19.91 2.80 -15.31
N ILE A 353 18.69 2.40 -14.95
CA ILE A 353 17.95 1.28 -15.59
C ILE A 353 17.30 1.57 -16.95
#